data_AF-A0A2S5ADY4-F1
#
_entry.id   AF-A0A2S5ADY4-F1
#
_cell.length_a   1.000
_cell.length_b   1.000
_cell.length_c   1.000
_cell.angle_alpha   90.00
_cell.angle_beta   90.00
_cell.angle_gamma   90.00
#
_symmetry.space_group_name_H-M   'P 1'
#
loop_
_entity.id
_entity.type
_entity.pdbx_description
1 polymer ?
#
loop_
_entity_poly.entity_id
_entity_poly.type
_entity_poly.pdbx_seq_one_letter_code
_entity_poly.pdbx_strand_id
1 'polypeptide(L)'
;MISCKENKNLSFNSQKESVSFVLEKFPMIDKNLTAVRKIDLDSLSITLLQTSNKRIYDEVLVFEKRNKFYAIPFFSNMYADYWNFESDTQPKLFPKTNSTFEKEFLSLVKTLNLTGEEFNILYKELMFSILHTENNLNNKLSFFQNIIYYSSRVAKYKQEEADDCEKRTNIVYEQIYKDYNSKKIMMGSEYFLDKRNGRVYRFENKAKNYNEIKFNIKTYRIDCYTYPMTM
;
A
#
# COMPACT_ATOMS: atom_id res chain seq x y z
N MET A 1 27.10 20.54 11.48
CA MET A 1 26.60 19.49 12.39
C MET A 1 25.11 19.34 12.17
N ILE A 2 24.68 18.32 11.42
CA ILE A 2 23.26 18.06 11.20
C ILE A 2 22.79 17.23 12.38
N SER A 3 22.09 17.89 13.30
CA SER A 3 21.39 17.28 14.42
C SER A 3 20.46 16.18 13.89
N CYS A 4 20.72 14.94 14.29
CA CYS A 4 19.73 13.87 14.26
C CYS A 4 18.54 14.34 15.10
N LYS A 5 17.48 14.81 14.44
CA LYS A 5 16.20 15.01 15.11
C LYS A 5 15.73 13.65 15.61
N GLU A 6 15.66 13.53 16.93
CA GLU A 6 14.95 12.46 17.62
C GLU A 6 13.60 12.22 16.92
N ASN A 7 13.26 10.94 16.68
CA ASN A 7 11.95 10.53 16.20
C ASN A 7 10.90 10.94 17.24
N LYS A 8 10.43 12.20 17.19
CA LYS A 8 9.25 12.62 17.92
C LYS A 8 8.09 11.76 17.46
N ASN A 9 7.37 11.14 18.40
CA ASN A 9 6.08 10.51 18.14
C ASN A 9 5.13 11.57 17.56
N LEU A 10 5.00 11.59 16.23
CA LEU A 10 4.20 12.55 15.45
C LEU A 10 2.71 12.14 15.45
N SER A 11 2.13 11.93 16.64
CA SER A 11 0.69 11.75 16.75
C SER A 11 0.01 13.12 16.78
N PHE A 12 -1.13 13.24 16.10
CA PHE A 12 -1.87 14.50 15.98
C PHE A 12 -3.15 14.46 16.81
N ASN A 13 -3.68 15.64 17.18
CA ASN A 13 -4.91 15.74 17.98
C ASN A 13 -6.17 15.86 17.12
N SER A 14 -6.01 15.97 15.80
CA SER A 14 -7.13 15.95 14.86
C SER A 14 -6.75 15.30 13.52
N GLN A 15 -7.75 14.79 12.81
CA GLN A 15 -7.60 14.34 11.42
C GLN A 15 -7.08 15.46 10.51
N LYS A 16 -7.52 16.71 10.73
CA LYS A 16 -7.09 17.84 9.90
C LYS A 16 -5.58 18.08 10.02
N GLU A 17 -5.05 18.03 11.24
CA GLU A 17 -3.61 18.17 11.50
C GLU A 17 -2.80 17.04 10.84
N SER A 18 -3.23 15.78 11.02
CA SER A 18 -2.50 14.64 10.44
C SER A 18 -2.49 14.66 8.92
N VAL A 19 -3.62 14.99 8.29
CA VAL A 19 -3.71 15.14 6.83
C VAL A 19 -2.89 16.32 6.34
N SER A 20 -2.92 17.47 7.03
CA SER A 20 -2.12 18.63 6.63
C SER A 20 -0.63 18.32 6.64
N PHE A 21 -0.14 17.58 7.63
CA PHE A 21 1.23 17.12 7.68
C PHE A 21 1.61 16.22 6.50
N VAL A 22 0.72 15.29 6.10
CA VAL A 22 0.92 14.46 4.90
C VAL A 22 0.98 15.33 3.64
N LEU A 23 0.08 16.29 3.49
CA LEU A 23 0.05 17.19 2.32
C LEU A 23 1.27 18.13 2.25
N GLU A 24 1.83 18.54 3.39
CA GLU A 24 3.09 19.29 3.45
C GLU A 24 4.29 18.44 3.06
N LYS A 25 4.34 17.19 3.55
CA LYS A 25 5.40 16.22 3.25
C LYS A 25 5.34 15.72 1.80
N PHE A 26 4.14 15.65 1.24
CA PHE A 26 3.85 15.10 -0.09
C PHE A 26 3.00 16.10 -0.90
N PRO A 27 3.59 17.22 -1.35
CA PRO A 27 2.86 18.34 -1.95
C PRO A 27 2.22 18.04 -3.32
N MET A 28 2.50 16.87 -3.89
CA MET A 28 1.89 16.40 -5.13
C MET A 28 0.48 15.82 -4.95
N ILE A 29 0.06 15.52 -3.71
CA ILE A 29 -1.31 15.08 -3.41
C ILE A 29 -2.26 16.27 -3.54
N ASP A 30 -3.40 16.08 -4.19
CA ASP A 30 -4.45 17.09 -4.26
C ASP A 30 -5.01 17.39 -2.86
N LYS A 31 -5.17 18.67 -2.54
CA LYS A 31 -5.68 19.12 -1.23
C LYS A 31 -7.18 18.87 -1.07
N ASN A 32 -7.93 18.72 -2.17
CA ASN A 32 -9.37 18.54 -2.18
C ASN A 32 -9.75 17.07 -1.94
N LEU A 33 -9.50 16.60 -0.73
CA LEU A 33 -9.77 15.23 -0.29
C LEU A 33 -11.14 15.11 0.38
N THR A 34 -11.88 14.07 0.03
CA THR A 34 -13.16 13.71 0.64
C THR A 34 -13.12 12.30 1.19
N ALA A 35 -13.75 12.07 2.35
CA ALA A 35 -13.89 10.74 2.90
C ALA A 35 -14.84 9.90 2.03
N VAL A 36 -14.33 8.79 1.50
CA VAL A 36 -15.11 7.87 0.67
C VAL A 36 -15.44 6.57 1.39
N ARG A 37 -14.73 6.29 2.48
CA ARG A 37 -14.89 5.09 3.26
C ARG A 37 -14.33 5.28 4.66
N LYS A 38 -15.03 4.75 5.64
CA LYS A 38 -14.60 4.69 7.03
C LYS A 38 -14.97 3.34 7.62
N ILE A 39 -14.09 2.81 8.46
CA ILE A 39 -14.34 1.64 9.28
C ILE A 39 -14.00 2.02 10.71
N ASP A 40 -14.92 1.72 11.61
CA ASP A 40 -14.75 1.86 13.04
C ASP A 40 -14.54 0.47 13.62
N LEU A 41 -13.39 0.26 14.26
CA LEU A 41 -13.03 -0.92 15.05
C LEU A 41 -13.06 -0.53 16.53
N ASP A 42 -13.11 -1.51 17.43
CA ASP A 42 -13.37 -1.28 18.86
C ASP A 42 -12.44 -0.22 19.51
N SER A 43 -11.16 -0.20 19.14
CA SER A 43 -10.18 0.75 19.68
C SER A 43 -9.60 1.74 18.67
N LEU A 44 -9.96 1.60 17.39
CA LEU A 44 -9.30 2.31 16.29
C LEU A 44 -10.19 2.49 15.07
N SER A 45 -9.98 3.54 14.29
CA SER A 45 -10.72 3.75 13.03
C SER A 45 -9.77 3.94 11.86
N ILE A 46 -10.24 3.57 10.66
CA ILE A 46 -9.52 3.80 9.40
C ILE A 46 -10.46 4.57 8.47
N THR A 47 -9.99 5.70 7.95
CA THR A 47 -10.70 6.49 6.96
C THR A 47 -9.87 6.61 5.69
N LEU A 48 -10.47 6.32 4.55
CA LEU A 48 -9.88 6.55 3.24
C LEU A 48 -10.38 7.88 2.68
N LEU A 49 -9.44 8.78 2.42
CA LEU A 49 -9.68 10.06 1.78
C LEU A 49 -9.22 10.01 0.32
N GLN A 50 -10.07 10.43 -0.59
CA GLN A 50 -9.80 10.44 -2.03
C GLN A 50 -10.07 11.82 -2.63
N THR A 51 -9.30 12.18 -3.67
CA THR A 51 -9.61 13.34 -4.50
C THR A 51 -10.83 13.07 -5.38
N SER A 52 -11.60 14.12 -5.64
CA SER A 52 -12.68 14.09 -6.65
C SER A 52 -12.15 13.89 -8.07
N ASN A 53 -10.89 14.25 -8.32
CA ASN A 53 -10.23 14.07 -9.61
C ASN A 53 -9.59 12.69 -9.73
N LYS A 54 -10.37 11.71 -10.19
CA LYS A 54 -9.95 10.31 -10.41
C LYS A 54 -8.73 10.11 -11.32
N ARG A 55 -8.23 11.16 -11.99
CA ARG A 55 -7.03 11.07 -12.85
C ARG A 55 -5.72 11.04 -12.05
N ILE A 56 -5.74 11.44 -10.78
CA ILE A 56 -4.59 11.39 -9.87
C ILE A 56 -5.02 10.50 -8.71
N TYR A 57 -4.75 9.20 -8.81
CA TYR A 57 -5.18 8.17 -7.85
C TYR A 57 -4.40 8.21 -6.52
N ASP A 58 -4.04 9.41 -6.05
CA ASP A 58 -3.30 9.58 -4.82
C ASP A 58 -4.30 9.82 -3.68
N GLU A 59 -4.33 8.86 -2.77
CA GLU A 59 -5.30 8.79 -1.67
C GLU A 59 -4.56 8.98 -0.34
N VAL A 60 -5.29 9.24 0.74
CA VAL A 60 -4.73 9.33 2.10
C VAL A 60 -5.50 8.40 3.02
N LEU A 61 -4.77 7.55 3.73
CA LEU A 61 -5.31 6.72 4.79
C LEU A 61 -5.11 7.45 6.12
N VAL A 62 -6.20 7.67 6.85
CA VAL A 62 -6.18 8.27 8.19
C VAL A 62 -6.55 7.20 9.20
N PHE A 63 -5.72 7.09 10.23
CA PHE A 63 -5.91 6.18 11.35
C PHE A 63 -6.14 6.97 12.62
N GLU A 64 -7.10 6.53 13.41
CA GLU A 64 -7.45 7.15 14.68
C GLU A 64 -7.38 6.11 15.80
N LYS A 65 -6.84 6.50 16.95
CA LYS A 65 -6.87 5.70 18.19
C LYS A 65 -6.86 6.62 19.39
N ARG A 66 -7.86 6.52 20.28
CA ARG A 66 -7.97 7.33 21.52
C ARG A 66 -7.78 8.84 21.25
N ASN A 67 -8.48 9.38 20.26
CA ASN A 67 -8.40 10.78 19.80
C ASN A 67 -6.99 11.21 19.32
N LYS A 68 -6.13 10.25 18.97
CA LYS A 68 -4.86 10.49 18.29
C LYS A 68 -4.97 10.05 16.85
N PHE A 69 -4.45 10.88 15.96
CA PHE A 69 -4.54 10.67 14.52
C PHE A 69 -3.16 10.47 13.92
N TYR A 70 -3.08 9.63 12.90
CA TYR A 70 -1.91 9.48 12.05
C TYR A 70 -2.38 9.22 10.62
N ALA A 71 -1.82 9.94 9.66
CA ALA A 71 -2.18 9.78 8.26
C ALA A 71 -0.96 9.34 7.46
N ILE A 72 -1.18 8.50 6.45
CA ILE A 72 -0.14 8.06 5.51
C ILE A 72 -0.67 8.20 4.08
N PRO A 73 0.19 8.48 3.09
CA PRO A 73 -0.25 8.47 1.71
C PRO A 73 -0.49 7.04 1.20
N PHE A 74 -1.48 6.89 0.34
CA PHE A 74 -1.75 5.68 -0.42
C PHE A 74 -1.71 6.05 -1.90
N PHE A 75 -0.49 6.02 -2.45
CA PHE A 75 -0.21 6.52 -3.80
C PHE A 75 -0.66 5.57 -4.92
N SER A 76 -0.80 6.14 -6.11
CA SER A 76 -0.84 5.39 -7.36
C SER A 76 0.49 4.65 -7.66
N ASN A 77 0.50 3.78 -8.68
CA ASN A 77 1.71 3.08 -9.12
C ASN A 77 2.78 4.02 -9.71
N MET A 78 2.44 5.30 -9.98
CA MET A 78 3.36 6.33 -10.47
C MET A 78 4.55 6.55 -9.53
N TYR A 79 4.33 6.37 -8.23
CA TYR A 79 5.32 6.57 -7.18
C TYR A 79 5.99 5.23 -6.87
N ALA A 80 6.62 4.64 -7.89
CA ALA A 80 7.27 3.32 -7.78
C ALA A 80 8.30 3.23 -6.64
N ASP A 81 8.95 4.35 -6.32
CA ASP A 81 9.91 4.41 -5.21
C ASP A 81 9.27 4.37 -3.83
N TYR A 82 8.04 4.86 -3.69
CA TYR A 82 7.25 4.73 -2.48
C TYR A 82 6.81 3.28 -2.25
N TRP A 83 6.39 2.60 -3.32
CA TRP A 83 5.98 1.20 -3.24
C TRP A 83 7.16 0.25 -3.11
N ASN A 84 8.35 0.66 -3.60
CA ASN A 84 9.56 -0.14 -3.64
C ASN A 84 9.29 -1.52 -4.28
N PHE A 85 8.74 -1.51 -5.50
CA PHE A 85 8.34 -2.72 -6.18
C PHE A 85 9.53 -3.68 -6.39
N GLU A 86 9.40 -4.92 -5.90
CA GLU A 86 10.49 -5.92 -5.89
C GLU A 86 10.92 -6.37 -7.30
N SER A 87 10.02 -6.26 -8.29
CA SER A 87 10.21 -6.82 -9.64
C SER A 87 10.06 -5.78 -10.74
N ASP A 88 10.15 -4.49 -10.39
CA ASP A 88 10.01 -3.38 -11.34
C ASP A 88 11.24 -2.49 -11.32
N THR A 89 11.87 -2.33 -12.49
CA THR A 89 13.04 -1.46 -12.70
C THR A 89 12.67 -0.19 -13.47
N GLN A 90 11.37 0.11 -13.63
CA GLN A 90 10.92 1.29 -14.35
C GLN A 90 11.58 2.58 -13.80
N PRO A 91 12.10 3.45 -14.69
CA PRO A 91 12.72 4.69 -14.27
C PRO A 91 11.69 5.64 -13.68
N LYS A 92 12.12 6.41 -12.69
CA LYS A 92 11.26 7.34 -11.96
C LYS A 92 10.84 8.50 -12.88
N LEU A 93 9.54 8.76 -12.95
CA LEU A 93 8.98 9.91 -13.67
C LEU A 93 8.49 11.02 -12.72
N PHE A 94 8.49 10.74 -11.41
CA PHE A 94 8.08 11.67 -10.36
C PHE A 94 9.24 11.96 -9.40
N PRO A 95 9.20 13.10 -8.70
CA PRO A 95 10.12 13.39 -7.62
C PRO A 95 10.14 12.25 -6.59
N LYS A 96 11.32 11.99 -6.02
CA LYS A 96 11.45 10.97 -4.98
C LYS A 96 10.56 11.31 -3.80
N THR A 97 9.78 10.33 -3.35
CA THR A 97 8.91 10.47 -2.17
C THR A 97 9.70 10.47 -0.86
N ASN A 98 10.96 10.00 -0.88
CA ASN A 98 11.86 9.89 0.27
C ASN A 98 11.32 9.04 1.44
N SER A 99 10.28 8.25 1.19
CA SER A 99 9.75 7.26 2.13
C SER A 99 9.19 6.05 1.35
N THR A 100 8.69 5.05 2.07
CA THR A 100 8.00 3.91 1.49
C THR A 100 6.71 3.60 2.23
N PHE A 101 5.78 2.89 1.59
CA PHE A 101 4.56 2.43 2.25
C PHE A 101 4.86 1.65 3.54
N GLU A 102 5.83 0.72 3.50
CA GLU A 102 6.26 -0.02 4.70
C GLU A 102 6.75 0.92 5.81
N LYS A 103 7.54 1.95 5.49
CA LYS A 103 8.07 2.91 6.48
C LYS A 103 6.98 3.77 7.10
N GLU A 104 6.03 4.26 6.31
CA GLU A 104 4.90 5.03 6.83
C GLU A 104 3.99 4.13 7.69
N PHE A 105 3.76 2.88 7.27
CA PHE A 105 2.97 1.91 8.03
C PHE A 105 3.65 1.49 9.35
N LEU A 106 4.97 1.30 9.37
CA LEU A 106 5.74 1.08 10.60
C LEU A 106 5.69 2.30 11.53
N SER A 107 5.75 3.51 10.98
CA SER A 107 5.64 4.75 11.75
C SER A 107 4.27 4.90 12.38
N LEU A 108 3.20 4.55 11.65
CA LEU A 108 1.83 4.49 12.14
C LEU A 108 1.70 3.60 13.37
N VAL A 109 2.17 2.35 13.28
CA VAL A 109 2.09 1.35 14.35
C VAL A 109 2.76 1.86 15.64
N LYS A 110 3.95 2.46 15.50
CA LYS A 110 4.71 3.02 16.62
C LYS A 110 4.02 4.25 17.20
N THR A 111 3.54 5.15 16.34
CA THR A 111 2.98 6.44 16.74
C THR A 111 1.64 6.30 17.46
N LEU A 112 0.79 5.37 17.02
CA LEU A 112 -0.48 5.07 17.69
C LEU A 112 -0.33 4.04 18.83
N ASN A 113 0.90 3.56 19.08
CA ASN A 113 1.22 2.58 20.10
C ASN A 113 0.26 1.38 20.07
N LEU A 114 0.17 0.73 18.91
CA LEU A 114 -0.74 -0.41 18.72
C LEU A 114 -0.24 -1.63 19.49
N THR A 115 -1.16 -2.41 20.05
CA THR A 115 -0.87 -3.75 20.56
C THR A 115 -0.79 -4.75 19.39
N GLY A 116 -0.19 -5.93 19.61
CA GLY A 116 -0.15 -6.98 18.60
C GLY A 116 -1.53 -7.41 18.11
N GLU A 117 -2.52 -7.46 19.00
CA GLU A 117 -3.93 -7.72 18.66
C GLU A 117 -4.53 -6.62 17.79
N GLU A 118 -4.40 -5.36 18.20
CA GLU A 118 -4.90 -4.20 17.45
C GLU A 118 -4.28 -4.16 16.05
N PHE A 119 -2.98 -4.44 15.95
CA PHE A 119 -2.27 -4.51 14.69
C PHE A 119 -2.81 -5.62 13.78
N ASN A 120 -3.03 -6.83 14.33
CA ASN A 120 -3.55 -7.97 13.58
C ASN A 120 -4.94 -7.72 13.01
N ILE A 121 -5.79 -7.00 13.74
CA ILE A 121 -7.11 -6.58 13.26
C ILE A 121 -6.94 -5.47 12.22
N LEU A 122 -6.15 -4.44 12.53
CA LEU A 122 -5.96 -3.27 11.67
C LEU A 122 -5.51 -3.64 10.26
N TYR A 123 -4.45 -4.44 10.12
CA TYR A 123 -3.91 -4.71 8.78
C TYR A 123 -4.88 -5.52 7.92
N LYS A 124 -5.65 -6.44 8.53
CA LYS A 124 -6.67 -7.22 7.82
C LYS A 124 -7.83 -6.34 7.37
N GLU A 125 -8.33 -5.48 8.25
CA GLU A 125 -9.44 -4.57 7.91
C GLU A 125 -9.02 -3.51 6.89
N LEU A 126 -7.77 -3.04 6.96
CA LEU A 126 -7.20 -2.23 5.89
C LEU A 126 -7.22 -3.00 4.56
N MET A 127 -6.71 -4.22 4.53
CA MET A 127 -6.61 -5.01 3.30
C MET A 127 -7.97 -5.40 2.72
N PHE A 128 -8.88 -5.93 3.53
CA PHE A 128 -10.17 -6.46 3.05
C PHE A 128 -11.22 -5.39 2.91
N SER A 129 -11.34 -4.53 3.91
CA SER A 129 -12.52 -3.68 4.05
C SER A 129 -12.26 -2.27 3.51
N ILE A 130 -11.05 -1.74 3.62
CA ILE A 130 -10.67 -0.45 3.00
C ILE A 130 -10.22 -0.63 1.55
N LEU A 131 -9.27 -1.54 1.31
CA LEU A 131 -8.62 -1.71 0.01
C LEU A 131 -9.29 -2.76 -0.88
N HIS A 132 -10.26 -3.54 -0.36
CA HIS A 132 -10.97 -4.59 -1.10
C HIS A 132 -10.04 -5.60 -1.79
N THR A 133 -8.94 -5.95 -1.13
CA THR A 133 -8.01 -6.94 -1.65
C THR A 133 -8.54 -8.36 -1.51
N GLU A 134 -8.08 -9.25 -2.38
CA GLU A 134 -8.34 -10.69 -2.30
C GLU A 134 -7.13 -11.41 -1.71
N ASN A 135 -7.33 -12.30 -0.73
CA ASN A 135 -6.29 -13.20 -0.25
C ASN A 135 -6.43 -14.61 -0.84
N ASN A 136 -5.69 -15.58 -0.31
CA ASN A 136 -5.69 -16.99 -0.75
C ASN A 136 -5.38 -17.16 -2.25
N LEU A 137 -4.44 -16.36 -2.77
CA LEU A 137 -4.05 -16.39 -4.18
C LEU A 137 -3.56 -17.77 -4.62
N ASN A 138 -3.02 -18.57 -3.69
CA ASN A 138 -2.66 -19.98 -3.90
C ASN A 138 -3.83 -20.82 -4.46
N ASN A 139 -5.06 -20.58 -4.01
CA ASN A 139 -6.24 -21.32 -4.47
C ASN A 139 -6.76 -20.81 -5.82
N LYS A 140 -6.24 -19.66 -6.28
CA LYS A 140 -6.65 -18.97 -7.51
C LYS A 140 -5.47 -18.79 -8.47
N LEU A 141 -4.42 -19.59 -8.32
CA LEU A 141 -3.17 -19.44 -9.07
C LEU A 141 -3.40 -19.50 -10.59
N SER A 142 -4.19 -20.47 -11.06
CA SER A 142 -4.55 -20.57 -12.49
C SER A 142 -5.32 -19.36 -13.01
N PHE A 143 -6.11 -18.70 -12.17
CA PHE A 143 -6.82 -17.45 -12.53
C PHE A 143 -5.86 -16.27 -12.54
N PHE A 144 -4.91 -16.23 -11.60
CA PHE A 144 -3.91 -15.18 -11.48
C PHE A 144 -2.93 -15.16 -12.67
N GLN A 145 -2.52 -16.33 -13.16
CA GLN A 145 -1.60 -16.43 -14.30
C GLN A 145 -2.22 -15.93 -15.62
N ASN A 146 -3.53 -16.09 -15.79
CA ASN A 146 -4.22 -15.83 -17.07
C ASN A 146 -4.90 -14.46 -17.14
N ILE A 147 -4.74 -13.60 -16.13
CA ILE A 147 -5.40 -12.29 -16.09
C ILE A 147 -4.39 -11.19 -16.23
N ILE A 148 -4.65 -10.36 -17.24
CA ILE A 148 -3.97 -9.10 -17.42
C ILE A 148 -4.76 -8.02 -16.69
N TYR A 149 -4.15 -7.46 -15.65
CA TYR A 149 -4.70 -6.29 -14.97
C TYR A 149 -4.29 -5.04 -15.73
N TYR A 150 -5.19 -4.07 -15.80
CA TYR A 150 -4.96 -2.85 -16.54
C TYR A 150 -5.14 -1.64 -15.66
N SER A 151 -4.10 -0.80 -15.61
CA SER A 151 -4.19 0.53 -15.02
C SER A 151 -4.37 1.55 -16.12
N SER A 152 -5.36 2.43 -15.96
CA SER A 152 -5.58 3.54 -16.87
C SER A 152 -4.33 4.43 -16.90
N ARG A 153 -3.76 4.59 -18.10
CA ARG A 153 -2.57 5.43 -18.28
C ARG A 153 -2.91 6.88 -17.99
N VAL A 154 -2.27 7.43 -16.97
CA VAL A 154 -2.09 8.89 -16.85
C VAL A 154 -0.92 9.26 -17.76
N ALA A 155 -1.01 10.39 -18.47
CA ALA A 155 -0.03 10.82 -19.49
C ALA A 155 1.45 10.86 -19.04
N LYS A 156 1.71 10.68 -17.74
CA LYS A 156 3.03 10.73 -17.10
C LYS A 156 3.61 9.34 -16.77
N TYR A 157 3.04 8.22 -17.25
CA TYR A 157 3.68 6.90 -17.19
C TYR A 157 4.57 6.65 -18.41
N LYS A 158 5.68 5.91 -18.21
CA LYS A 158 6.55 5.47 -19.31
C LYS A 158 5.76 4.52 -20.20
N GLN A 159 6.05 4.54 -21.48
CA GLN A 159 5.54 3.51 -22.38
C GLN A 159 6.14 2.17 -21.93
N GLU A 160 5.27 1.21 -21.67
CA GLU A 160 5.61 -0.16 -21.30
C GLU A 160 5.06 -1.06 -22.42
N GLU A 161 5.89 -1.99 -22.89
CA GLU A 161 5.47 -3.00 -23.85
C GLU A 161 4.61 -4.06 -23.15
N ALA A 162 3.61 -4.60 -23.86
CA ALA A 162 2.70 -5.60 -23.29
C ALA A 162 3.46 -6.86 -22.78
N ASP A 163 4.49 -7.29 -23.49
CA ASP A 163 5.30 -8.43 -23.09
C ASP A 163 6.02 -8.22 -21.73
N ASP A 164 6.33 -6.97 -21.37
CA ASP A 164 7.08 -6.67 -20.15
C ASP A 164 6.20 -6.84 -18.91
N CYS A 165 4.94 -6.41 -18.98
CA CYS A 165 4.01 -6.58 -17.86
C CYS A 165 3.58 -8.04 -17.69
N GLU A 166 3.40 -8.81 -18.76
CA GLU A 166 3.13 -10.25 -18.68
C GLU A 166 4.30 -11.02 -18.04
N LYS A 167 5.54 -10.74 -18.47
CA LYS A 167 6.75 -11.32 -17.86
C LYS A 167 6.84 -10.98 -16.37
N ARG A 168 6.59 -9.72 -16.00
CA ARG A 168 6.57 -9.29 -14.59
C ARG A 168 5.51 -10.05 -13.78
N THR A 169 4.29 -10.14 -14.28
CA THR A 169 3.20 -10.86 -13.60
C THR A 169 3.52 -12.34 -13.44
N ASN A 170 4.11 -12.97 -14.46
CA ASN A 170 4.57 -14.36 -14.38
C ASN A 170 5.68 -14.56 -13.33
N ILE A 171 6.64 -13.64 -13.19
CA ILE A 171 7.65 -13.71 -12.12
C ILE A 171 6.99 -13.67 -10.74
N VAL A 172 6.01 -12.79 -10.54
CA VAL A 172 5.26 -12.68 -9.27
C VAL A 172 4.46 -13.95 -9.01
N TYR A 173 3.80 -14.50 -10.03
CA TYR A 173 3.09 -15.78 -9.94
C TYR A 173 4.01 -16.92 -9.47
N GLU A 174 5.15 -17.10 -10.15
CA GLU A 174 6.12 -18.14 -9.82
C GLU A 174 6.65 -17.98 -8.39
N GLN A 175 6.82 -16.74 -7.92
CA GLN A 175 7.22 -16.45 -6.54
C GLN A 175 6.16 -16.90 -5.53
N ILE A 176 4.88 -16.59 -5.77
CA ILE A 176 3.76 -17.00 -4.91
C ILE A 176 3.66 -18.53 -4.87
N TYR A 177 3.74 -19.18 -6.05
CA TYR A 177 3.69 -20.64 -6.16
C TYR A 177 4.83 -21.31 -5.38
N LYS A 178 6.07 -20.82 -5.54
CA LYS A 178 7.23 -21.32 -4.79
C LYS A 178 7.10 -21.11 -3.29
N ASP A 179 6.62 -19.95 -2.84
CA ASP A 179 6.45 -19.68 -1.41
C ASP A 179 5.36 -20.54 -0.76
N TYR A 180 4.31 -20.88 -1.51
CA TYR A 180 3.29 -21.82 -1.06
C TYR A 180 3.85 -23.24 -0.92
N ASN A 181 4.50 -23.74 -1.98
CA ASN A 181 5.03 -25.10 -2.00
C ASN A 181 6.21 -25.30 -1.04
N SER A 182 6.96 -24.25 -0.73
CA SER A 182 8.04 -24.27 0.27
C SER A 182 7.57 -24.13 1.72
N LYS A 183 6.25 -24.12 1.99
CA LYS A 183 5.63 -23.91 3.31
C LYS A 183 5.95 -22.55 3.95
N LYS A 184 6.57 -21.59 3.26
CA LYS A 184 6.82 -20.23 3.80
C LYS A 184 5.54 -19.47 4.12
N ILE A 185 4.46 -19.72 3.37
CA ILE A 185 3.13 -19.15 3.66
C ILE A 185 2.55 -19.74 4.96
N MET A 186 2.81 -21.01 5.27
CA MET A 186 2.43 -21.60 6.57
C MET A 186 3.19 -20.97 7.76
N MET A 187 4.34 -20.31 7.49
CA MET A 187 5.17 -19.64 8.50
C MET A 187 4.85 -18.14 8.67
N GLY A 188 3.66 -17.68 8.27
CA GLY A 188 3.16 -16.33 8.59
C GLY A 188 3.31 -15.28 7.50
N SER A 189 3.52 -15.68 6.23
CA SER A 189 3.43 -14.76 5.09
C SER A 189 2.06 -14.85 4.42
N GLU A 190 1.36 -13.73 4.24
CA GLU A 190 0.07 -13.65 3.54
C GLU A 190 0.18 -12.76 2.30
N TYR A 191 -0.49 -13.17 1.22
CA TYR A 191 -0.53 -12.44 -0.04
C TYR A 191 -1.92 -11.83 -0.27
N PHE A 192 -1.96 -10.56 -0.67
CA PHE A 192 -3.15 -9.78 -0.94
C PHE A 192 -3.09 -9.19 -2.35
N LEU A 193 -4.11 -9.47 -3.17
CA LEU A 193 -4.26 -8.95 -4.50
C LEU A 193 -5.17 -7.71 -4.49
N ASP A 194 -4.59 -6.57 -4.82
CA ASP A 194 -5.29 -5.33 -5.08
C ASP A 194 -5.54 -5.19 -6.59
N LYS A 195 -6.67 -5.72 -7.04
CA LYS A 195 -7.07 -5.69 -8.45
C LYS A 195 -7.25 -4.27 -8.96
N ARG A 196 -7.73 -3.36 -8.11
CA ARG A 196 -8.02 -1.97 -8.47
C ARG A 196 -6.76 -1.23 -8.87
N ASN A 197 -5.67 -1.47 -8.15
CA ASN A 197 -4.39 -0.82 -8.41
C ASN A 197 -3.37 -1.72 -9.13
N GLY A 198 -3.74 -2.96 -9.47
CA GLY A 198 -2.83 -3.92 -10.09
C GLY A 198 -1.59 -4.20 -9.25
N ARG A 199 -1.76 -4.39 -7.93
CA ARG A 199 -0.68 -4.68 -7.00
C ARG A 199 -0.91 -6.01 -6.29
N VAL A 200 0.18 -6.65 -5.90
CA VAL A 200 0.17 -7.70 -4.89
C VAL A 200 0.98 -7.23 -3.69
N TYR A 201 0.40 -7.29 -2.51
CA TYR A 201 1.11 -7.09 -1.26
C TYR A 201 1.46 -8.46 -0.67
N ARG A 202 2.70 -8.63 -0.24
CA ARG A 202 3.09 -9.74 0.62
C ARG A 202 3.40 -9.19 2.00
N PHE A 203 2.55 -9.57 2.94
CA PHE A 203 2.72 -9.27 4.34
C PHE A 203 3.48 -10.41 5.02
N GLU A 204 4.69 -10.15 5.51
CA GLU A 204 5.51 -11.13 6.22
C GLU A 204 5.45 -10.85 7.72
N ASN A 205 4.76 -11.69 8.50
CA ASN A 205 4.83 -11.62 9.95
C ASN A 205 6.16 -12.22 10.45
N LYS A 206 6.95 -11.44 11.18
CA LYS A 206 8.24 -11.80 11.77
C LYS A 206 8.21 -11.78 13.30
N ALA A 207 7.04 -11.55 13.90
CA ALA A 207 6.86 -11.60 15.34
C ALA A 207 7.09 -13.02 15.85
N LYS A 208 7.77 -13.15 16.99
CA LYS A 208 7.95 -14.45 17.65
C LYS A 208 6.77 -14.80 18.55
N ASN A 209 6.12 -13.77 19.09
CA ASN A 209 5.03 -13.88 20.05
C ASN A 209 3.86 -12.98 19.63
N TYR A 210 2.64 -13.30 20.07
CA TYR A 210 1.41 -12.56 19.71
C TYR A 210 1.44 -11.06 20.05
N ASN A 211 2.18 -10.67 21.11
CA ASN A 211 2.28 -9.27 21.56
C ASN A 211 3.37 -8.47 20.84
N GLU A 212 4.24 -9.12 20.05
CA GLU A 212 5.29 -8.44 19.29
C GLU A 212 4.75 -8.00 17.93
N ILE A 213 5.02 -6.75 17.55
CA ILE A 213 4.73 -6.29 16.18
C ILE A 213 6.04 -6.19 15.42
N LYS A 214 6.26 -7.16 14.54
CA LYS A 214 7.41 -7.18 13.64
C LYS A 214 6.97 -7.75 12.31
N PHE A 215 7.04 -6.95 11.26
CA PHE A 215 6.56 -7.34 9.95
C PHE A 215 7.36 -6.66 8.83
N ASN A 216 7.24 -7.20 7.62
CA ASN A 216 7.68 -6.56 6.40
C ASN A 216 6.52 -6.55 5.38
N ILE A 217 6.50 -5.55 4.50
CA ILE A 217 5.53 -5.44 3.41
C ILE A 217 6.31 -5.34 2.12
N LYS A 218 6.28 -6.40 1.32
CA LYS A 218 6.76 -6.35 -0.06
C LYS A 218 5.60 -6.02 -0.98
N THR A 219 5.85 -5.18 -1.97
CA THR A 219 4.85 -4.82 -2.98
C THR A 219 5.34 -5.29 -4.34
N TYR A 220 4.44 -5.87 -5.12
CA TYR A 220 4.66 -6.27 -6.49
C TYR A 220 3.65 -5.56 -7.38
N ARG A 221 4.09 -5.18 -8.57
CA ARG A 221 3.25 -4.55 -9.59
C ARG A 221 2.89 -5.60 -10.65
N ILE A 222 1.62 -5.71 -11.01
CA ILE A 222 1.10 -6.75 -11.94
C ILE A 222 0.15 -6.19 -13.01
N ASP A 223 -0.02 -4.87 -13.07
CA ASP A 223 -0.75 -4.21 -14.15
C ASP A 223 0.11 -3.99 -15.39
N CYS A 224 -0.56 -4.01 -16.54
CA CYS A 224 -0.14 -3.39 -17.78
C CYS A 224 -0.74 -1.98 -17.88
N TYR A 225 -0.02 -1.05 -18.49
CA TYR A 225 -0.60 0.26 -18.82
C TYR A 225 -1.42 0.15 -20.12
N THR A 226 -2.67 0.62 -20.10
CA THR A 226 -3.49 0.70 -21.32
C THR A 226 -3.45 2.07 -21.96
N TYR A 227 -3.47 2.09 -23.28
CA TYR A 227 -3.66 3.30 -24.06
C TYR A 227 -5.16 3.61 -24.10
N PRO A 228 -5.61 4.85 -23.81
CA PRO A 228 -6.91 5.27 -24.33
C PRO A 228 -6.80 5.18 -25.86
N MET A 229 -7.69 4.41 -26.49
CA MET A 229 -7.83 4.49 -27.95
C MET A 229 -8.14 5.94 -28.28
N THR A 230 -7.23 6.61 -29.00
CA THR A 230 -7.53 7.88 -29.64
C THR A 230 -8.67 7.61 -30.63
N MET A 231 -9.88 8.03 -30.26
CA MET A 231 -10.97 8.23 -31.23
C MET A 231 -10.66 9.46 -32.08
#